data_AF-A0A9E4R2A3-F1
#
_entry.id   AF-A0A9E4R2A3-F1
#
_cell.length_a   1.000
_cell.length_b   1.000
_cell.length_c   1.000
_cell.angle_alpha   90.00
_cell.angle_beta   90.00
_cell.angle_gamma   90.00
#
_symmetry.space_group_name_H-M   'P 1'
#
loop_
_entity.id
_entity.type
_entity.pdbx_description
1 polymer ?
#
loop_
_entity_poly.entity_id
_entity_poly.type
_entity_poly.pdbx_seq_one_letter_code
_entity_poly.pdbx_strand_id
1 'polypeptide(L)'
;NAAANAVMAGCLPEYFPVLVTALRALEEEKNFVHMASASTSSPAILMIVNGPIRDKIGINYKDGMFGPGFRANACIGRSIRLCFMNGFDARPGILDRGTLGNPSKYTLCIAENEEDSPWEALHVSRGFQPEDSCVTVAVAYNPITVNSAYGHSGESILHALADTMKSAAFVFRFPSQWIIVIGPEHAITLHEDGWTRRQIQDYFMEHSSRPLVELIRMGVAQGPEKAGDDQLIRHCARDPEDIWVVMGGGTGGRNSAIIDTTGYRVRTRKIDIPGG
;
A
#
# COMPACT_ATOMS: atom_id res chain seq x y z
N ASN A 1 -18.34 17.72 -7.00
CA ASN A 1 -18.24 17.46 -5.54
C ASN A 1 -16.80 17.28 -5.04
N ALA A 2 -15.84 16.78 -5.83
CA ALA A 2 -14.45 16.59 -5.38
C ALA A 2 -13.80 17.86 -4.78
N ALA A 3 -13.96 19.02 -5.43
CA ALA A 3 -13.41 20.29 -4.94
C ALA A 3 -13.96 20.70 -3.57
N ALA A 4 -15.28 20.59 -3.35
CA ALA A 4 -15.89 20.88 -2.05
C ALA A 4 -15.37 19.95 -0.95
N ASN A 5 -15.21 18.66 -1.25
CA ASN A 5 -14.62 17.68 -0.33
C ASN A 5 -13.15 17.99 -0.03
N ALA A 6 -12.38 18.45 -1.01
CA ALA A 6 -11.00 18.88 -0.82
C ALA A 6 -10.91 20.10 0.12
N VAL A 7 -11.76 21.10 -0.07
CA VAL A 7 -11.82 22.27 0.84
C VAL A 7 -12.21 21.84 2.25
N MET A 8 -13.25 21.01 2.40
CA MET A 8 -13.63 20.45 3.70
C MET A 8 -12.51 19.63 4.34
N ALA A 9 -11.68 18.96 3.52
CA ALA A 9 -10.51 18.19 3.96
C ALA A 9 -9.37 19.07 4.47
N GLY A 10 -9.36 20.36 4.12
CA GLY A 10 -8.26 21.29 4.37
C GLY A 10 -7.20 21.29 3.27
N CYS A 11 -7.49 20.73 2.08
CA CYS A 11 -6.57 20.75 0.95
C CYS A 11 -6.28 22.17 0.48
N LEU A 12 -5.04 22.40 0.06
CA LEU A 12 -4.68 23.56 -0.75
C LEU A 12 -4.98 23.26 -2.23
N PRO A 13 -5.17 24.29 -3.09
CA PRO A 13 -5.40 24.10 -4.52
C PRO A 13 -4.34 23.23 -5.21
N GLU A 14 -3.08 23.34 -4.80
CA GLU A 14 -1.94 22.62 -5.35
C GLU A 14 -2.02 21.10 -5.10
N TYR A 15 -2.82 20.66 -4.12
CA TYR A 15 -3.04 19.23 -3.83
C TYR A 15 -4.10 18.61 -4.74
N PHE A 16 -4.92 19.46 -5.37
CA PHE A 16 -6.09 19.03 -6.13
C PHE A 16 -5.76 18.14 -7.33
N PRO A 17 -4.67 18.37 -8.11
CA PRO A 17 -4.27 17.46 -9.19
C PRO A 17 -4.04 16.03 -8.70
N VAL A 18 -3.37 15.83 -7.57
CA VAL A 18 -3.14 14.51 -6.97
C VAL A 18 -4.48 13.82 -6.66
N LEU A 19 -5.39 14.56 -6.01
CA LEU A 19 -6.72 14.06 -5.65
C LEU A 19 -7.54 13.66 -6.89
N VAL A 20 -7.57 14.50 -7.92
CA VAL A 20 -8.33 14.23 -9.14
C VAL A 20 -7.78 13.00 -9.87
N THR A 21 -6.45 12.89 -10.00
CA THR A 21 -5.82 11.71 -10.61
C THR A 21 -6.10 10.46 -9.79
N ALA A 22 -6.03 10.53 -8.45
CA ALA A 22 -6.36 9.39 -7.59
C ALA A 22 -7.83 8.96 -7.74
N LEU A 23 -8.78 9.91 -7.75
CA LEU A 23 -10.20 9.62 -7.97
C LEU A 23 -10.46 8.98 -9.34
N ARG A 24 -9.81 9.48 -10.41
CA ARG A 24 -9.91 8.87 -11.75
C ARG A 24 -9.37 7.43 -11.75
N ALA A 25 -8.26 7.17 -11.07
CA ALA A 25 -7.70 5.82 -10.96
C ALA A 25 -8.67 4.85 -10.28
N LEU A 26 -9.46 5.31 -9.30
CA LEU A 26 -10.50 4.50 -8.63
C LEU A 26 -11.66 4.12 -9.56
N GLU A 27 -11.90 4.86 -10.64
CA GLU A 27 -13.02 4.64 -11.56
C GLU A 27 -12.71 3.59 -12.64
N GLU A 28 -11.43 3.27 -12.85
CA GLU A 28 -11.00 2.40 -13.96
C GLU A 28 -11.34 0.93 -13.77
N GLU A 29 -11.50 0.49 -12.53
CA GLU A 29 -11.88 -0.89 -12.21
C GLU A 29 -13.28 -0.93 -11.63
N LYS A 30 -14.15 -1.70 -12.28
CA LYS A 30 -15.52 -1.91 -11.83
C LYS A 30 -15.51 -2.47 -10.41
N ASN A 31 -16.32 -1.89 -9.52
CA ASN A 31 -16.47 -2.26 -8.11
C ASN A 31 -15.31 -1.86 -7.17
N PHE A 32 -14.27 -1.16 -7.63
CA PHE A 32 -13.19 -0.69 -6.75
C PHE A 32 -13.72 0.19 -5.60
N VAL A 33 -14.57 1.17 -5.94
CA VAL A 33 -15.28 2.03 -4.99
C VAL A 33 -16.24 1.23 -4.11
N HIS A 34 -16.94 0.23 -4.67
CA HIS A 34 -17.86 -0.63 -3.90
C HIS A 34 -17.11 -1.40 -2.81
N MET A 35 -15.90 -1.87 -3.10
CA MET A 35 -15.10 -2.62 -2.14
C MET A 35 -14.52 -1.78 -1.02
N ALA A 36 -14.06 -0.56 -1.35
CA ALA A 36 -13.62 0.39 -0.34
C ALA A 36 -14.75 0.96 0.53
N SER A 37 -15.99 0.97 0.03
CA SER A 37 -17.16 1.43 0.77
C SER A 37 -17.83 0.30 1.56
N ALA A 38 -18.27 -0.78 0.91
CA ALA A 38 -19.19 -1.76 1.48
C ALA A 38 -18.54 -3.02 2.08
N SER A 39 -17.21 -3.18 2.01
CA SER A 39 -16.55 -4.36 2.57
C SER A 39 -16.58 -4.38 4.10
N THR A 40 -16.92 -5.53 4.67
CA THR A 40 -16.90 -5.77 6.12
C THR A 40 -15.49 -5.79 6.70
N SER A 41 -14.47 -6.11 5.89
CA SER A 41 -13.06 -6.05 6.27
C SER A 41 -12.50 -4.63 6.39
N SER A 42 -13.29 -3.59 6.04
CA SER A 42 -12.94 -2.18 6.23
C SER A 42 -11.64 -1.71 5.54
N PRO A 43 -11.40 -1.95 4.25
CA PRO A 43 -10.20 -1.42 3.60
C PRO A 43 -10.26 0.12 3.46
N ALA A 44 -9.09 0.72 3.30
CA ALA A 44 -8.84 2.12 3.00
C ALA A 44 -8.38 2.29 1.55
N ILE A 45 -8.21 3.55 1.11
CA ILE A 45 -7.58 3.88 -0.17
C ILE A 45 -6.16 4.34 0.11
N LEU A 46 -5.17 3.54 -0.28
CA LEU A 46 -3.77 3.92 -0.27
C LEU A 46 -3.47 4.78 -1.49
N MET A 47 -2.72 5.85 -1.27
CA MET A 47 -2.08 6.66 -2.31
C MET A 47 -0.58 6.75 -2.02
N ILE A 48 0.24 6.36 -2.99
CA ILE A 48 1.69 6.56 -2.97
C ILE A 48 2.02 7.57 -4.06
N VAL A 49 2.50 8.74 -3.67
CA VAL A 49 2.86 9.82 -4.60
C VAL A 49 4.34 9.72 -4.93
N ASN A 50 4.66 9.95 -6.20
CA ASN A 50 5.97 9.81 -6.81
C ASN A 50 6.32 11.05 -7.65
N GLY A 51 7.61 11.25 -7.90
CA GLY A 51 8.16 12.31 -8.74
C GLY A 51 8.15 13.70 -8.08
N PRO A 52 8.48 14.76 -8.85
CA PRO A 52 8.77 16.10 -8.31
C PRO A 52 7.62 16.77 -7.55
N ILE A 53 6.37 16.34 -7.75
CA ILE A 53 5.23 16.90 -7.01
C ILE A 53 5.35 16.64 -5.50
N ARG A 54 5.97 15.53 -5.07
CA ARG A 54 6.11 15.16 -3.66
C ARG A 54 6.66 16.32 -2.83
N ASP A 55 7.77 16.91 -3.29
CA ASP A 55 8.41 18.05 -2.62
C ASP A 55 7.66 19.37 -2.86
N LYS A 56 7.14 19.60 -4.08
CA LYS A 56 6.42 20.84 -4.43
C LYS A 56 5.24 21.11 -3.51
N ILE A 57 4.53 20.06 -3.10
CA ILE A 57 3.34 20.19 -2.23
C ILE A 57 3.57 19.71 -0.80
N GLY A 58 4.79 19.27 -0.47
CA GLY A 58 5.18 18.86 0.88
C GLY A 58 4.48 17.59 1.36
N ILE A 59 4.34 16.58 0.50
CA ILE A 59 3.93 15.23 0.95
C ILE A 59 5.13 14.56 1.63
N ASN A 60 4.92 14.11 2.85
CA ASN A 60 5.94 13.44 3.63
C ASN A 60 6.21 12.01 3.15
N TYR A 61 7.50 11.68 3.12
CA TYR A 61 8.06 10.35 2.88
C TYR A 61 9.11 9.95 3.94
N LYS A 62 9.32 10.78 4.98
CA LYS A 62 10.35 10.59 6.03
C LYS A 62 9.73 10.28 7.40
N ASP A 63 10.27 10.85 8.48
CA ASP A 63 9.86 10.60 9.85
C ASP A 63 8.33 10.71 10.03
N GLY A 64 7.76 9.71 10.70
CA GLY A 64 6.31 9.67 10.94
C GLY A 64 5.46 9.61 9.66
N MET A 65 5.96 9.04 8.55
CA MET A 65 5.25 8.99 7.25
C MET A 65 3.79 8.54 7.31
N PHE A 66 3.46 7.54 8.14
CA PHE A 66 2.07 7.07 8.35
C PHE A 66 1.31 7.82 9.46
N GLY A 67 1.99 8.74 10.13
CA GLY A 67 1.48 9.48 11.28
C GLY A 67 0.91 10.85 10.93
N PRO A 68 0.47 11.60 11.95
CA PRO A 68 0.00 12.97 11.79
C PRO A 68 1.17 13.95 11.59
N GLY A 69 0.85 15.22 11.28
CA GLY A 69 1.82 16.32 11.25
C GLY A 69 2.02 16.94 9.87
N PHE A 70 1.66 16.22 8.80
CA PHE A 70 1.84 16.69 7.43
C PHE A 70 0.50 16.95 6.74
N ARG A 71 0.24 18.23 6.45
CA ARG A 71 -1.04 18.69 5.89
C ARG A 71 -1.38 18.00 4.57
N ALA A 72 -0.42 17.88 3.65
CA ALA A 72 -0.66 17.27 2.35
C ALA A 72 -1.14 15.81 2.48
N ASN A 73 -0.41 14.97 3.21
CA ASN A 73 -0.78 13.57 3.49
C ASN A 73 -2.17 13.48 4.15
N ALA A 74 -2.40 14.25 5.21
CA ALA A 74 -3.65 14.21 5.97
C ALA A 74 -4.85 14.66 5.12
N CYS A 75 -4.73 15.79 4.42
CA CYS A 75 -5.82 16.38 3.66
C CYS A 75 -6.13 15.59 2.39
N ILE A 76 -5.13 15.11 1.64
CA ILE A 76 -5.37 14.30 0.44
C ILE A 76 -6.07 12.99 0.81
N GLY A 77 -5.56 12.25 1.79
CA GLY A 77 -6.21 11.04 2.30
C GLY A 77 -7.63 11.28 2.79
N ARG A 78 -7.82 12.31 3.62
CA ARG A 78 -9.14 12.67 4.15
C ARG A 78 -10.12 13.11 3.07
N SER A 79 -9.65 13.78 2.02
CA SER A 79 -10.50 14.25 0.91
C SER A 79 -11.09 13.09 0.11
N ILE A 80 -10.33 12.01 -0.12
CA ILE A 80 -10.86 10.77 -0.70
C ILE A 80 -11.97 10.23 0.19
N ARG A 81 -11.74 10.13 1.50
CA ARG A 81 -12.75 9.61 2.42
C ARG A 81 -14.03 10.46 2.43
N LEU A 82 -13.91 11.78 2.37
CA LEU A 82 -15.06 12.68 2.23
C LEU A 82 -15.79 12.51 0.90
N CYS A 83 -15.07 12.26 -0.20
CA CYS A 83 -15.70 11.92 -1.48
C CYS A 83 -16.56 10.67 -1.36
N PHE A 84 -16.11 9.65 -0.63
CA PHE A 84 -16.90 8.45 -0.38
C PHE A 84 -18.13 8.75 0.47
N MET A 85 -17.99 9.47 1.59
CA MET A 85 -19.09 9.75 2.51
C MET A 85 -20.13 10.73 1.95
N ASN A 86 -19.72 11.71 1.16
CA ASN A 86 -20.62 12.74 0.63
C ASN A 86 -21.08 12.46 -0.80
N GLY A 87 -20.32 11.67 -1.58
CA GLY A 87 -20.66 11.30 -2.95
C GLY A 87 -21.47 10.01 -3.05
N PHE A 88 -21.17 9.02 -2.20
CA PHE A 88 -21.79 7.69 -2.25
C PHE A 88 -22.53 7.33 -0.96
N ASP A 89 -22.69 8.27 -0.02
CA ASP A 89 -23.24 8.02 1.33
C ASP A 89 -22.58 6.84 2.08
N ALA A 90 -21.28 6.60 1.79
CA ALA A 90 -20.47 5.55 2.40
C ALA A 90 -20.06 5.90 3.85
N ARG A 91 -21.06 6.15 4.69
CA ARG A 91 -20.94 6.44 6.12
C ARG A 91 -21.03 5.16 6.95
N PRO A 92 -20.30 5.07 8.07
CA PRO A 92 -20.39 3.91 8.99
C PRO A 92 -21.83 3.57 9.35
N GLY A 93 -22.21 2.30 9.19
CA GLY A 93 -23.56 1.80 9.49
C GLY A 93 -24.59 1.97 8.36
N ILE A 94 -24.29 2.77 7.32
CA ILE A 94 -25.17 2.99 6.16
C ILE A 94 -24.67 2.17 4.97
N LEU A 95 -23.74 2.71 4.18
CA LEU A 95 -23.09 1.98 3.09
C LEU A 95 -21.68 1.51 3.47
N ASP A 96 -21.08 2.13 4.49
CA ASP A 96 -19.86 1.59 5.08
C ASP A 96 -20.19 0.51 6.09
N ARG A 97 -19.89 -0.73 5.72
CA ARG A 97 -20.21 -1.94 6.47
C ARG A 97 -19.02 -2.54 7.19
N GLY A 98 -17.95 -1.76 7.34
CA GLY A 98 -16.78 -2.19 8.09
C GLY A 98 -17.14 -2.69 9.50
N THR A 99 -16.85 -3.96 9.80
CA THR A 99 -17.26 -4.59 11.06
C THR A 99 -16.58 -3.97 12.27
N LEU A 100 -15.26 -3.76 12.18
CA LEU A 100 -14.45 -3.12 13.23
C LEU A 100 -14.00 -1.70 12.84
N GLY A 101 -14.16 -1.33 11.57
CA GLY A 101 -13.54 -0.13 11.01
C GLY A 101 -12.04 -0.30 10.80
N ASN A 102 -11.39 0.80 10.40
CA ASN A 102 -9.96 0.83 10.09
C ASN A 102 -9.44 2.29 10.19
N PRO A 103 -8.43 2.58 11.03
CA PRO A 103 -7.84 3.92 11.16
C PRO A 103 -7.29 4.51 9.86
N SER A 104 -6.71 3.69 8.98
CA SER A 104 -6.21 4.13 7.66
C SER A 104 -7.31 4.66 6.74
N LYS A 105 -8.61 4.45 7.05
CA LYS A 105 -9.71 5.10 6.29
C LYS A 105 -9.78 6.60 6.53
N TYR A 106 -9.13 7.12 7.57
CA TYR A 106 -9.01 8.55 7.79
C TYR A 106 -8.01 9.18 6.83
N THR A 107 -6.81 8.58 6.74
CA THR A 107 -5.79 8.92 5.76
C THR A 107 -4.84 7.74 5.55
N LEU A 108 -4.49 7.49 4.30
CA LEU A 108 -3.43 6.57 3.90
C LEU A 108 -2.78 7.11 2.61
N CYS A 109 -2.20 8.31 2.73
CA CYS A 109 -1.51 9.00 1.65
C CYS A 109 -0.06 9.23 2.06
N ILE A 110 0.87 8.71 1.27
CA ILE A 110 2.31 8.82 1.50
C ILE A 110 3.02 9.22 0.21
N ALA A 111 4.28 9.61 0.33
CA ALA A 111 5.20 9.69 -0.80
C ALA A 111 6.27 8.60 -0.67
N GLU A 112 6.86 8.19 -1.78
CA GLU A 112 8.11 7.42 -1.76
C GLU A 112 9.29 8.34 -1.46
N ASN A 113 10.32 7.85 -0.77
CA ASN A 113 11.62 8.52 -0.66
C ASN A 113 12.51 8.03 -1.81
N GLU A 114 12.46 8.70 -2.96
CA GLU A 114 13.17 8.30 -4.18
C GLU A 114 14.68 8.61 -4.10
N GLU A 115 15.03 9.69 -3.40
CA GLU A 115 16.37 10.26 -3.37
C GLU A 115 17.33 9.46 -2.49
N ASP A 116 16.83 8.94 -1.35
CA ASP A 116 17.62 8.09 -0.46
C ASP A 116 17.41 6.58 -0.76
N SER A 117 16.58 6.23 -1.76
CA SER A 117 16.28 4.83 -2.11
C SER A 117 17.42 4.18 -2.88
N PRO A 118 17.82 2.92 -2.54
CA PRO A 118 18.80 2.18 -3.32
C PRO A 118 18.23 1.59 -4.63
N TRP A 119 16.91 1.68 -4.83
CA TRP A 119 16.22 1.20 -6.03
C TRP A 119 15.62 2.36 -6.82
N GLU A 120 15.47 2.19 -8.13
CA GLU A 120 14.77 3.14 -9.00
C GLU A 120 13.38 3.48 -8.43
N ALA A 121 12.91 4.72 -8.60
CA ALA A 121 11.60 5.13 -8.10
C ALA A 121 10.48 4.20 -8.61
N LEU A 122 9.44 4.01 -7.78
CA LEU A 122 8.33 3.11 -8.09
C LEU A 122 7.70 3.44 -9.45
N HIS A 123 7.39 4.72 -9.71
CA HIS A 123 6.77 5.12 -10.97
C HIS A 123 7.65 4.81 -12.19
N VAL A 124 8.97 4.96 -12.09
CA VAL A 124 9.92 4.61 -13.16
C VAL A 124 9.88 3.12 -13.46
N SER A 125 9.89 2.28 -12.43
CA SER A 125 9.74 0.83 -12.59
C SER A 125 8.40 0.39 -13.20
N ARG A 126 7.41 1.30 -13.25
CA ARG A 126 6.11 1.11 -13.89
C ARG A 126 6.01 1.76 -15.27
N GLY A 127 7.13 2.19 -15.83
CA GLY A 127 7.25 2.68 -17.21
C GLY A 127 7.00 4.18 -17.39
N PHE A 128 6.97 4.96 -16.30
CA PHE A 128 6.91 6.42 -16.36
C PHE A 128 8.31 7.03 -16.41
N GLN A 129 8.43 8.29 -16.84
CA GLN A 129 9.72 8.99 -16.85
C GLN A 129 10.07 9.53 -15.45
N PRO A 130 11.36 9.69 -15.09
CA PRO A 130 11.77 10.22 -13.78
C PRO A 130 11.18 11.59 -13.42
N GLU A 131 10.91 12.43 -14.42
CA GLU A 131 10.28 13.75 -14.26
C GLU A 131 8.75 13.68 -14.11
N ASP A 132 8.13 12.52 -14.35
CA ASP A 132 6.70 12.33 -14.24
C ASP A 132 6.26 12.26 -12.78
N SER A 133 5.46 13.24 -12.38
CA SER A 133 4.73 13.12 -11.12
C SER A 133 3.61 12.10 -11.26
N CYS A 134 3.55 11.11 -10.37
CA CYS A 134 2.58 10.01 -10.43
C CYS A 134 1.90 9.78 -9.09
N VAL A 135 0.73 9.15 -9.11
CA VAL A 135 0.08 8.57 -7.93
C VAL A 135 -0.26 7.11 -8.18
N THR A 136 0.15 6.25 -7.25
CA THR A 136 -0.22 4.84 -7.21
C THR A 136 -1.37 4.64 -6.22
N VAL A 137 -2.44 3.97 -6.64
CA VAL A 137 -3.67 3.80 -5.87
C VAL A 137 -3.97 2.32 -5.64
N ALA A 138 -4.33 1.97 -4.40
CA ALA A 138 -4.73 0.62 -4.02
C ALA A 138 -5.89 0.64 -3.00
N VAL A 139 -6.77 -0.36 -3.03
CA VAL A 139 -7.66 -0.66 -1.90
C VAL A 139 -6.87 -1.52 -0.92
N ALA A 140 -6.51 -0.95 0.24
CA ALA A 140 -5.47 -1.47 1.11
C ALA A 140 -5.89 -1.49 2.59
N TYR A 141 -5.19 -2.26 3.43
CA TYR A 141 -5.42 -2.31 4.87
C TYR A 141 -4.41 -1.46 5.65
N ASN A 142 -4.42 -1.58 6.98
CA ASN A 142 -3.46 -0.89 7.82
C ASN A 142 -2.03 -1.37 7.52
N PRO A 143 -1.03 -0.47 7.55
CA PRO A 143 0.37 -0.87 7.61
C PRO A 143 0.64 -1.72 8.86
N ILE A 144 1.25 -2.88 8.65
CA ILE A 144 1.76 -3.74 9.72
C ILE A 144 3.25 -3.46 9.83
N THR A 145 3.66 -2.80 10.91
CA THR A 145 5.07 -2.52 11.18
C THR A 145 5.81 -3.81 11.51
N VAL A 146 6.93 -4.04 10.83
CA VAL A 146 7.86 -5.14 11.06
C VAL A 146 9.15 -4.55 11.60
N ASN A 147 9.43 -4.83 12.88
CA ASN A 147 10.67 -4.46 13.53
C ASN A 147 11.65 -5.64 13.46
N SER A 148 12.75 -5.46 12.73
CA SER A 148 13.83 -6.45 12.65
C SER A 148 15.12 -5.84 13.21
N ALA A 149 15.05 -5.37 14.46
CA ALA A 149 16.13 -4.64 15.12
C ALA A 149 17.46 -5.40 15.23
N TYR A 150 17.42 -6.73 15.20
CA TYR A 150 18.60 -7.61 15.27
C TYR A 150 18.96 -8.25 13.93
N GLY A 151 18.22 -7.92 12.86
CA GLY A 151 18.51 -8.42 11.52
C GLY A 151 19.67 -7.63 10.92
N HIS A 152 20.85 -8.26 10.84
CA HIS A 152 22.09 -7.66 10.32
C HIS A 152 22.43 -8.08 8.89
N SER A 153 21.58 -8.89 8.25
CA SER A 153 21.65 -9.20 6.82
C SER A 153 20.33 -8.90 6.14
N GLY A 154 20.38 -8.61 4.84
CA GLY A 154 19.22 -8.47 3.98
C GLY A 154 18.31 -9.69 4.06
N GLU A 155 18.88 -10.90 4.06
CA GLU A 155 18.11 -12.14 4.21
C GLU A 155 17.33 -12.18 5.53
N SER A 156 17.95 -11.83 6.66
CA SER A 156 17.25 -11.83 7.96
C SER A 156 16.07 -10.85 8.00
N ILE A 157 16.23 -9.68 7.37
CA ILE A 157 15.17 -8.66 7.25
C ILE A 157 14.04 -9.18 6.35
N LEU A 158 14.38 -9.73 5.19
CA LEU A 158 13.40 -10.28 4.24
C LEU A 158 12.66 -11.47 4.84
N HIS A 159 13.31 -12.29 5.65
CA HIS A 159 12.66 -13.40 6.35
C HIS A 159 11.59 -12.91 7.33
N ALA A 160 11.91 -11.89 8.14
CA ALA A 160 10.94 -11.29 9.07
C ALA A 160 9.74 -10.66 8.34
N LEU A 161 10.00 -10.02 7.20
CA LEU A 161 8.95 -9.47 6.33
C LEU A 161 8.10 -10.59 5.72
N ALA A 162 8.73 -11.64 5.16
CA ALA A 162 8.01 -12.76 4.56
C ALA A 162 7.14 -13.48 5.60
N ASP A 163 7.63 -13.64 6.82
CA ASP A 163 6.85 -14.24 7.91
C ASP A 163 5.62 -13.41 8.29
N THR A 164 5.79 -12.08 8.37
CA THR A 164 4.67 -11.16 8.59
C THR A 164 3.68 -11.19 7.41
N MET A 165 4.15 -11.24 6.17
CA MET A 165 3.31 -11.32 4.96
C MET A 165 2.42 -12.57 4.99
N LYS A 166 2.98 -13.75 5.31
CA LYS A 166 2.22 -15.00 5.48
C LYS A 166 1.14 -14.90 6.56
N SER A 167 1.38 -14.11 7.60
CA SER A 167 0.45 -13.90 8.71
C SER A 167 -0.59 -12.82 8.41
N ALA A 168 -0.27 -11.84 7.56
CA ALA A 168 -1.20 -10.80 7.13
C ALA A 168 -2.18 -11.31 6.07
N ALA A 169 -1.80 -12.32 5.29
CA ALA A 169 -2.54 -12.80 4.11
C ALA A 169 -3.89 -13.50 4.42
N PHE A 170 -4.30 -13.57 5.69
CA PHE A 170 -5.54 -14.24 6.11
C PHE A 170 -6.85 -13.56 5.67
N VAL A 171 -6.78 -12.39 5.01
CA VAL A 171 -7.97 -11.67 4.55
C VAL A 171 -8.49 -12.24 3.23
N PHE A 172 -9.09 -13.44 3.26
CA PHE A 172 -9.94 -14.06 2.23
C PHE A 172 -9.38 -14.16 0.78
N ARG A 173 -8.12 -13.81 0.50
CA ARG A 173 -7.63 -13.63 -0.88
C ARG A 173 -6.20 -14.11 -1.05
N PHE A 174 -6.08 -15.33 -1.56
CA PHE A 174 -4.83 -15.85 -2.10
C PHE A 174 -5.03 -16.15 -3.59
N PRO A 175 -4.18 -15.62 -4.49
CA PRO A 175 -3.14 -14.60 -4.28
C PRO A 175 -3.68 -13.15 -4.26
N SER A 176 -2.92 -12.21 -3.68
CA SER A 176 -3.19 -10.75 -3.68
C SER A 176 -1.95 -9.94 -4.09
N GLN A 177 -2.12 -8.62 -4.27
CA GLN A 177 -1.00 -7.69 -4.42
C GLN A 177 -0.61 -7.11 -3.06
N TRP A 178 0.65 -6.72 -2.92
CA TRP A 178 1.24 -6.31 -1.65
C TRP A 178 2.04 -5.04 -1.82
N ILE A 179 1.99 -4.14 -0.85
CA ILE A 179 2.92 -3.02 -0.77
C ILE A 179 3.88 -3.26 0.39
N ILE A 180 5.17 -3.29 0.07
CA ILE A 180 6.26 -3.42 1.02
C ILE A 180 6.95 -2.06 1.10
N VAL A 181 6.80 -1.41 2.25
CA VAL A 181 7.49 -0.16 2.55
C VAL A 181 8.74 -0.50 3.34
N ILE A 182 9.90 -0.35 2.71
CA ILE A 182 11.18 -0.57 3.36
C ILE A 182 11.63 0.71 4.06
N GLY A 183 11.90 0.64 5.36
CA GLY A 183 12.45 1.77 6.10
C GLY A 183 13.94 1.98 5.81
N PRO A 184 14.49 3.20 6.05
CA PRO A 184 15.85 3.56 5.66
C PRO A 184 16.92 2.59 6.17
N GLU A 185 16.90 2.22 7.45
CA GLU A 185 17.91 1.32 8.04
C GLU A 185 17.90 -0.09 7.44
N HIS A 186 16.73 -0.58 7.02
CA HIS A 186 16.62 -1.85 6.31
C HIS A 186 17.07 -1.71 4.85
N ALA A 187 16.74 -0.59 4.20
CA ALA A 187 17.15 -0.31 2.82
C ALA A 187 18.68 -0.24 2.70
N ILE A 188 19.37 0.37 3.67
CA ILE A 188 20.84 0.41 3.73
C ILE A 188 21.41 -1.01 3.78
N THR A 189 20.98 -1.84 4.73
CA THR A 189 21.49 -3.22 4.86
C THR A 189 21.16 -4.06 3.61
N LEU A 190 19.97 -3.91 3.03
CA LEU A 190 19.62 -4.60 1.78
C LEU A 190 20.52 -4.16 0.61
N HIS A 191 20.83 -2.88 0.52
CA HIS A 191 21.72 -2.35 -0.50
C HIS A 191 23.17 -2.83 -0.34
N GLU A 192 23.69 -2.83 0.89
CA GLU A 192 25.03 -3.32 1.21
C GLU A 192 25.20 -4.81 0.87
N ASP A 193 24.15 -5.61 1.08
CA ASP A 193 24.10 -7.02 0.70
C ASP A 193 23.78 -7.24 -0.80
N GLY A 194 23.60 -6.17 -1.58
CA GLY A 194 23.42 -6.23 -3.02
C GLY A 194 22.01 -6.62 -3.50
N TRP A 195 20.99 -6.50 -2.65
CA TRP A 195 19.62 -6.87 -3.01
C TRP A 195 19.01 -5.90 -4.02
N THR A 196 18.70 -6.41 -5.20
CA THR A 196 17.86 -5.71 -6.19
C THR A 196 16.38 -5.84 -5.83
N ARG A 197 15.55 -4.90 -6.31
CA ARG A 197 14.07 -5.01 -6.19
C ARG A 197 13.56 -6.36 -6.66
N ARG A 198 14.10 -6.87 -7.77
CA ARG A 198 13.66 -8.15 -8.33
C ARG A 198 13.98 -9.32 -7.41
N GLN A 199 15.20 -9.38 -6.86
CA GLN A 199 15.57 -10.44 -5.91
C GLN A 199 14.73 -10.39 -4.63
N ILE A 200 14.36 -9.19 -4.17
CA ILE A 200 13.44 -9.04 -3.03
C ILE A 200 12.07 -9.64 -3.37
N GLN A 201 11.52 -9.34 -4.55
CA GLN A 201 10.24 -9.89 -5.00
C GLN A 201 10.31 -11.42 -5.13
N ASP A 202 11.38 -11.94 -5.74
CA ASP A 202 11.60 -13.39 -5.87
C ASP A 202 11.73 -14.07 -4.51
N TYR A 203 12.43 -13.45 -3.56
CA TYR A 203 12.55 -13.97 -2.20
C TYR A 203 11.18 -14.11 -1.53
N PHE A 204 10.31 -13.11 -1.66
CA PHE A 204 8.94 -13.22 -1.15
C PHE A 204 8.12 -14.30 -1.87
N MET A 205 8.28 -14.48 -3.17
CA MET A 205 7.57 -15.56 -3.89
C MET A 205 7.94 -16.94 -3.37
N GLU A 206 9.21 -17.15 -3.02
CA GLU A 206 9.73 -18.39 -2.44
C GLU A 206 9.33 -18.56 -0.97
N HIS A 207 9.39 -17.51 -0.16
CA HIS A 207 9.28 -17.59 1.30
C HIS A 207 7.91 -17.22 1.87
N SER A 208 6.99 -16.68 1.05
CA SER A 208 5.65 -16.26 1.46
C SER A 208 4.55 -17.16 0.91
N SER A 209 4.51 -18.41 1.39
CA SER A 209 3.47 -19.38 1.02
C SER A 209 3.02 -20.24 2.20
N ARG A 210 1.85 -20.88 2.07
CA ARG A 210 1.29 -21.82 3.04
C ARG A 210 0.64 -23.01 2.34
N PRO A 211 0.75 -24.23 2.87
CA PRO A 211 -0.08 -25.36 2.44
C PRO A 211 -1.57 -25.07 2.59
N LEU A 212 -2.40 -25.59 1.68
CA LEU A 212 -3.86 -25.44 1.73
C LEU A 212 -4.43 -25.99 3.05
N VAL A 213 -3.88 -27.09 3.57
CA VAL A 213 -4.29 -27.68 4.84
C VAL A 213 -4.20 -26.69 6.01
N GLU A 214 -3.17 -25.84 6.05
CA GLU A 214 -3.06 -24.80 7.10
C GLU A 214 -4.17 -23.76 6.96
N LEU A 215 -4.45 -23.32 5.73
CA LEU A 215 -5.49 -22.33 5.46
C LEU A 215 -6.88 -22.86 5.84
N ILE A 216 -7.15 -24.16 5.62
CA ILE A 216 -8.39 -24.81 6.06
C ILE A 216 -8.47 -24.81 7.59
N ARG A 217 -7.40 -25.22 8.29
CA ARG A 217 -7.35 -25.26 9.76
C ARG A 217 -7.55 -23.88 10.40
N MET A 218 -7.07 -22.83 9.74
CA MET A 218 -7.26 -21.46 10.19
C MET A 218 -8.64 -20.88 9.84
N GLY A 219 -9.48 -21.62 9.11
CA GLY A 219 -10.80 -21.15 8.66
C GLY A 219 -10.74 -20.11 7.54
N VAL A 220 -9.58 -19.97 6.88
CA VAL A 220 -9.36 -19.02 5.77
C VAL A 220 -9.75 -19.64 4.43
N ALA A 221 -9.63 -20.96 4.28
CA ALA A 221 -10.10 -21.73 3.14
C ALA A 221 -11.27 -22.65 3.52
N GLN A 222 -12.18 -22.92 2.57
CA GLN A 222 -13.35 -23.76 2.79
C GLN A 222 -13.02 -25.25 2.76
N GLY A 223 -13.84 -26.02 3.49
CA GLY A 223 -13.94 -27.48 3.40
C GLY A 223 -13.45 -28.19 4.65
N PRO A 224 -13.74 -29.49 4.78
CA PRO A 224 -12.85 -30.38 5.52
C PRO A 224 -11.56 -30.61 4.73
N GLU A 225 -10.47 -30.91 5.42
CA GLU A 225 -9.19 -31.32 4.82
C GLU A 225 -9.36 -32.57 3.94
N LYS A 226 -8.64 -32.64 2.82
CA LYS A 226 -8.58 -33.79 1.91
C LYS A 226 -7.14 -34.29 1.77
N ALA A 227 -7.00 -35.56 1.39
CA ALA A 227 -5.70 -36.14 1.08
C ALA A 227 -5.01 -35.33 -0.05
N GLY A 228 -3.77 -34.90 0.18
CA GLY A 228 -2.98 -34.09 -0.75
C GLY A 228 -3.06 -32.57 -0.53
N ASP A 229 -3.94 -32.06 0.34
CA ASP A 229 -4.02 -30.62 0.65
C ASP A 229 -2.77 -30.08 1.36
N ASP A 230 -1.97 -30.96 1.97
CA ASP A 230 -0.66 -30.66 2.56
C ASP A 230 0.43 -30.36 1.52
N GLN A 231 0.25 -30.83 0.29
CA GLN A 231 1.18 -30.62 -0.82
C GLN A 231 0.75 -29.45 -1.74
N LEU A 232 -0.49 -28.96 -1.60
CA LEU A 232 -1.00 -27.83 -2.37
C LEU A 232 -0.56 -26.50 -1.76
N ILE A 233 0.53 -25.94 -2.28
CA ILE A 233 1.09 -24.68 -1.80
C ILE A 233 0.31 -23.47 -2.36
N ARG A 234 -0.06 -22.55 -1.47
CA ARG A 234 -0.70 -21.27 -1.79
C ARG A 234 0.27 -20.14 -1.51
N HIS A 235 0.65 -19.42 -2.56
CA HIS A 235 1.51 -18.24 -2.47
C HIS A 235 0.69 -16.99 -2.14
N CYS A 236 1.27 -16.09 -1.35
CA CYS A 236 0.63 -14.82 -0.97
C CYS A 236 0.41 -13.89 -2.17
N ALA A 237 1.33 -13.93 -3.15
CA ALA A 237 1.24 -13.21 -4.42
C ALA A 237 1.17 -14.20 -5.60
N ARG A 238 0.68 -13.75 -6.76
CA ARG A 238 0.61 -14.58 -7.97
C ARG A 238 1.92 -14.53 -8.71
N ASP A 239 2.37 -13.30 -8.94
CA ASP A 239 3.58 -12.98 -9.68
C ASP A 239 4.47 -12.05 -8.81
N PRO A 240 5.80 -12.11 -8.94
CA PRO A 240 6.72 -11.21 -8.26
C PRO A 240 6.36 -9.72 -8.41
N GLU A 241 5.83 -9.32 -9.56
CA GLU A 241 5.42 -7.95 -9.88
C GLU A 241 4.19 -7.46 -9.07
N ASP A 242 3.45 -8.39 -8.45
CA ASP A 242 2.37 -8.11 -7.50
C ASP A 242 2.90 -7.65 -6.13
N ILE A 243 4.21 -7.71 -5.92
CA ILE A 243 4.88 -7.23 -4.70
C ILE A 243 5.55 -5.89 -5.01
N TRP A 244 4.95 -4.81 -4.51
CA TRP A 244 5.35 -3.44 -4.78
C TRP A 244 6.31 -2.97 -3.69
N VAL A 245 7.58 -2.82 -4.03
CA VAL A 245 8.64 -2.40 -3.09
C VAL A 245 8.90 -0.92 -3.25
N VAL A 246 8.70 -0.16 -2.17
CA VAL A 246 8.99 1.28 -2.07
C VAL A 246 9.81 1.57 -0.83
N MET A 247 10.56 2.66 -0.83
CA MET A 247 11.29 3.11 0.36
C MET A 247 10.61 4.34 0.98
N GLY A 248 10.55 4.39 2.32
CA GLY A 248 10.05 5.55 3.03
C GLY A 248 10.07 5.38 4.55
N GLY A 249 9.94 6.48 5.28
CA GLY A 249 10.01 6.50 6.75
C GLY A 249 11.25 7.22 7.29
N GLY A 250 11.31 7.32 8.61
CA GLY A 250 12.41 7.98 9.33
C GLY A 250 13.56 7.04 9.69
N THR A 251 14.71 7.59 10.06
CA THR A 251 15.92 6.84 10.47
C THR A 251 15.92 6.43 11.94
N GLY A 252 14.86 6.73 12.69
CA GLY A 252 14.74 6.45 14.13
C GLY A 252 14.66 4.97 14.54
N GLY A 253 14.85 4.02 13.62
CA GLY A 253 14.94 2.59 13.94
C GLY A 253 14.79 1.63 12.75
N ARG A 254 15.08 0.36 13.00
CA ARG A 254 15.00 -0.75 12.02
C ARG A 254 13.57 -1.26 11.84
N ASN A 255 12.76 -0.47 11.15
CA ASN A 255 11.34 -0.75 10.92
C ASN A 255 11.01 -0.68 9.43
N SER A 256 10.26 -1.66 8.95
CA SER A 256 9.57 -1.64 7.64
C SER A 256 8.08 -1.84 7.86
N ALA A 257 7.27 -1.77 6.81
CA ALA A 257 5.86 -2.09 6.88
C ALA A 257 5.39 -2.94 5.71
N ILE A 258 4.41 -3.79 5.99
CA ILE A 258 3.68 -4.56 4.99
C ILE A 258 2.25 -4.06 4.97
N ILE A 259 1.73 -3.83 3.77
CA ILE A 259 0.35 -3.42 3.55
C ILE A 259 -0.28 -4.44 2.60
N ASP A 260 -1.24 -5.18 3.13
CA ASP A 260 -2.11 -6.05 2.33
C ASP A 260 -3.05 -5.20 1.47
N THR A 261 -3.34 -5.69 0.27
CA THR A 261 -4.33 -5.09 -0.63
C THR A 261 -5.43 -6.08 -0.95
N THR A 262 -6.59 -5.56 -1.30
CA THR A 262 -7.65 -6.42 -1.81
C THR A 262 -7.28 -6.95 -3.21
N GLY A 263 -7.93 -8.00 -3.67
CA GLY A 263 -7.75 -8.53 -5.04
C GLY A 263 -8.13 -7.60 -6.21
N TYR A 264 -8.24 -6.29 -5.99
CA TYR A 264 -8.35 -5.27 -7.04
C TYR A 264 -6.96 -4.77 -7.40
N ARG A 265 -6.74 -4.48 -8.68
CA ARG A 265 -5.38 -4.25 -9.16
C ARG A 265 -4.90 -2.85 -8.77
N VAL A 266 -3.69 -2.77 -8.23
CA VAL A 266 -2.96 -1.53 -7.95
C VAL A 266 -2.67 -0.81 -9.27
N ARG A 267 -2.86 0.51 -9.28
CA ARG A 267 -2.77 1.36 -10.48
C ARG A 267 -1.85 2.54 -10.25
N THR A 268 -0.91 2.77 -11.15
CA THR A 268 -0.13 4.02 -11.19
C THR A 268 -0.63 4.90 -12.33
N ARG A 269 -0.82 6.20 -12.05
CA ARG A 269 -1.23 7.20 -13.03
C ARG A 269 -0.38 8.45 -12.93
N LYS A 270 0.01 8.98 -14.08
CA LYS A 270 0.63 10.30 -14.19
C LYS A 270 -0.36 11.38 -13.73
N ILE A 271 0.15 12.36 -13.00
CA ILE A 271 -0.61 13.49 -12.50
C ILE A 271 -0.50 14.62 -13.52
N ASP A 272 -1.65 15.03 -14.07
CA ASP A 272 -1.72 16.18 -14.96
C ASP A 272 -1.66 17.46 -14.12
N ILE A 273 -0.55 18.19 -14.19
CA ILE A 273 -0.39 19.48 -13.51
C ILE A 273 -0.84 20.58 -14.49
N PRO A 274 -1.94 21.32 -14.23
CA PRO A 274 -2.38 22.38 -15.13
C PRO A 274 -1.38 23.53 -15.11
N GLY A 275 -0.84 23.91 -16.29
CA GLY A 275 -0.03 25.13 -16.47
C GLY A 275 1.47 24.99 -16.23
N GLY A 276 2.07 23.84 -16.56
CA GLY A 276 3.52 23.70 -16.69
C GLY A 276 4.12 24.49 -17.85
#